data_AF-A0AAN8YG68-F1
#
_entry.id   AF-A0AAN8YG68-F1
#
_cell.length_a   1.000
_cell.length_b   1.000
_cell.length_c   1.000
_cell.angle_alpha   90.00
_cell.angle_beta   90.00
_cell.angle_gamma   90.00
#
_symmetry.space_group_name_H-M   'P 1'
#
loop_
_entity.id
_entity.type
_entity.pdbx_description
1 polymer ?
#
loop_
_entity_poly.entity_id
_entity_poly.type
_entity_poly.pdbx_seq_one_letter_code
_entity_poly.pdbx_strand_id
1 'polypeptide(L)'
;MVAETTSIFKAMLCCRQRKWNNIILDTDTLSLAKMLKEIWDCPWKLAKMTEEIKQDMKHTGATIQHVFREANAVTDLLANIALTQQEAVQKNYTLQIEKTIVASKLAVEKHRKE
;
A
#
# COMPACT_ATOMS: atom_id res chain seq x y z
N MET A 1 0.31 7.41 6.47
CA MET A 1 0.47 6.48 7.62
C MET A 1 -0.13 5.11 7.35
N VAL A 2 -1.44 4.95 7.06
CA VAL A 2 -2.02 3.60 6.77
C VAL A 2 -1.32 2.92 5.59
N ALA A 3 -1.07 3.64 4.49
CA ALA A 3 -0.35 3.11 3.32
C ALA A 3 1.07 2.64 3.70
N GLU A 4 1.83 3.48 4.41
CA GLU A 4 3.19 3.16 4.90
C GLU A 4 3.21 1.92 5.79
N THR A 5 2.32 1.85 6.78
CA THR A 5 2.22 0.68 7.67
C THR A 5 1.84 -0.58 6.88
N THR A 6 0.94 -0.45 5.90
CA THR A 6 0.58 -1.56 5.01
C THR A 6 1.74 -2.01 4.14
N SER A 7 2.57 -1.07 3.66
CA SER A 7 3.77 -1.36 2.86
C SER A 7 4.77 -2.18 3.68
N ILE A 8 5.10 -1.71 4.89
CA ILE A 8 6.01 -2.45 5.79
C ILE A 8 5.43 -3.81 6.16
N PHE A 9 4.13 -3.91 6.46
CA PHE A 9 3.48 -5.19 6.74
C PHE A 9 3.64 -6.19 5.59
N LYS A 10 3.39 -5.76 4.35
CA LYS A 10 3.57 -6.61 3.17
C LYS A 10 5.03 -6.99 2.94
N ALA A 11 5.95 -6.06 3.17
CA ALA A 11 7.39 -6.33 3.08
C ALA A 11 7.81 -7.41 4.09
N MET A 12 7.35 -7.31 5.35
CA MET A 12 7.62 -8.31 6.38
C MET A 12 7.01 -9.66 6.06
N LEU A 13 5.77 -9.69 5.57
CA LEU A 13 5.13 -10.92 5.11
C LEU A 13 5.94 -11.61 4.00
N CYS A 14 6.43 -10.83 3.03
CA CYS A 14 7.28 -11.34 1.95
C CYS A 14 8.60 -11.91 2.48
N CYS A 15 9.26 -11.19 3.40
CA CYS A 15 10.50 -11.64 4.02
C CYS A 15 10.30 -12.95 4.79
N ARG A 16 9.21 -13.06 5.54
CA ARG A 16 8.82 -14.28 6.26
C ARG A 16 8.61 -15.46 5.32
N GLN A 17 7.87 -15.27 4.22
CA GLN A 17 7.65 -16.31 3.21
C GLN A 17 8.96 -16.78 2.57
N ARG A 18 9.93 -15.87 2.41
CA ARG A 18 11.25 -16.15 1.85
C ARG A 18 12.28 -16.63 2.88
N LYS A 19 11.89 -16.73 4.15
CA LYS A 19 12.77 -17.10 5.28
C LYS A 19 14.02 -16.21 5.40
N TRP A 20 13.87 -14.93 5.08
CA TRP A 20 14.94 -13.95 5.27
C TRP A 20 15.05 -13.54 6.74
N ASN A 21 16.28 -13.41 7.22
CA ASN A 21 16.61 -13.03 8.59
C ASN A 21 17.61 -11.85 8.58
N ASN A 22 17.78 -11.19 9.71
CA ASN A 22 18.66 -10.03 9.91
C ASN A 22 18.36 -8.88 8.92
N ILE A 23 17.09 -8.52 8.82
CA ILE A 23 16.58 -7.54 7.86
C ILE A 23 16.76 -6.12 8.40
N ILE A 24 17.11 -5.18 7.52
CA ILE A 24 17.07 -3.74 7.83
C ILE A 24 15.86 -3.15 7.11
N LEU A 25 14.95 -2.56 7.88
CA LEU A 25 13.79 -1.83 7.39
C LEU A 25 14.08 -0.34 7.40
N ASP A 26 14.14 0.24 6.21
CA ASP A 26 14.25 1.68 6.02
C ASP A 26 12.85 2.28 5.80
N THR A 27 12.55 3.38 6.50
CA THR A 27 11.34 4.16 6.29
C THR A 27 11.64 5.65 6.42
N ASP A 28 11.02 6.47 5.59
CA ASP A 28 11.04 7.93 5.71
C ASP A 28 9.94 8.48 6.62
N THR A 29 9.14 7.58 7.22
CA THR A 29 8.06 7.94 8.12
C THR A 29 8.54 7.83 9.57
N LEU A 30 9.06 8.93 10.11
CA LEU A 30 9.63 8.99 11.46
C LEU A 30 8.67 8.46 12.53
N SER A 31 7.40 8.85 12.49
CA SER A 31 6.40 8.41 13.46
C SER A 31 6.24 6.89 13.45
N LEU A 32 6.27 6.26 12.28
CA LEU A 32 6.14 4.80 12.14
C LEU A 32 7.37 4.09 12.69
N ALA A 33 8.57 4.60 12.39
CA ALA A 33 9.81 4.10 12.99
C ALA A 33 9.79 4.20 14.53
N LYS A 34 9.29 5.31 15.09
CA LYS A 34 9.17 5.50 16.55
C LYS A 34 8.10 4.61 17.17
N MET A 35 6.96 4.40 16.52
CA MET A 35 5.92 3.48 16.98
C MET A 35 6.38 2.02 16.98
N LEU A 36 7.07 1.58 15.92
CA LEU A 36 7.59 0.21 15.84
C LEU A 36 8.77 -0.05 16.79
N LYS A 37 9.48 1.01 17.20
CA LYS A 37 10.47 0.98 18.29
C LYS A 37 9.86 1.10 19.69
N GLU A 38 8.53 1.18 19.79
CA GLU A 38 7.81 1.34 21.05
C GLU A 38 8.20 2.61 21.82
N ILE A 39 8.70 3.63 21.10
CA ILE A 39 9.04 4.94 21.67
C ILE A 39 7.79 5.81 21.75
N TRP A 40 6.91 5.72 20.74
CA TRP A 40 5.66 6.48 20.66
C TRP A 40 4.46 5.53 20.65
N ASP A 41 3.37 5.98 21.26
CA ASP A 41 2.11 5.24 21.28
C ASP A 41 1.52 5.10 19.87
N CYS A 42 0.95 3.93 19.62
CA CYS A 42 0.29 3.65 18.35
C CYS A 42 -1.22 3.97 18.44
N PRO A 43 -1.78 4.71 17.46
CA PRO A 43 -3.22 4.86 17.34
C PRO A 43 -3.93 3.50 17.26
N TRP A 44 -5.09 3.38 17.89
CA TRP A 44 -5.88 2.13 17.97
C TRP A 44 -6.13 1.50 16.58
N LYS A 45 -6.33 2.33 15.56
CA LYS A 45 -6.60 1.89 14.18
C LYS A 45 -5.42 1.14 13.54
N LEU A 46 -4.19 1.42 13.98
CA LEU A 46 -2.96 0.80 13.47
C LEU A 46 -2.40 -0.26 14.42
N ALA A 47 -2.86 -0.28 15.68
CA ALA A 47 -2.29 -1.11 16.76
C ALA A 47 -2.14 -2.59 16.36
N LYS A 48 -3.18 -3.19 15.79
CA LYS A 48 -3.13 -4.58 15.32
C LYS A 48 -2.02 -4.81 14.29
N MET A 49 -1.95 -3.95 13.27
CA MET A 49 -0.97 -4.09 12.19
C MET A 49 0.45 -3.84 12.68
N THR A 50 0.66 -2.84 13.54
CA THR A 50 1.98 -2.58 14.13
C THR A 50 2.42 -3.70 15.06
N GLU A 51 1.49 -4.35 15.76
CA GLU A 51 1.83 -5.50 16.62
C GLU A 51 2.28 -6.71 15.81
N GLU A 52 1.57 -7.02 14.72
CA GLU A 52 1.98 -8.10 13.79
C GLU A 52 3.36 -7.81 13.17
N ILE A 53 3.61 -6.57 12.74
CA ILE A 53 4.94 -6.16 12.24
C ILE A 53 6.01 -6.38 13.31
N LYS A 54 5.78 -5.95 14.55
CA LYS A 54 6.75 -6.13 15.65
C LYS A 54 7.04 -7.60 15.95
N GLN A 55 6.03 -8.46 15.87
CA GLN A 55 6.22 -9.91 16.02
C GLN A 55 7.08 -10.49 14.90
N ASP A 56 6.80 -10.12 13.65
CA ASP A 56 7.60 -10.55 12.50
C ASP A 56 9.04 -10.02 12.60
N MET A 57 9.23 -8.78 13.08
CA MET A 57 10.56 -8.20 13.29
C MET A 57 11.35 -8.99 14.35
N LYS A 58 10.72 -9.34 15.48
CA LYS A 58 11.34 -10.17 16.52
C LYS A 58 11.73 -11.55 15.98
N HIS A 59 10.86 -12.16 15.18
CA HIS A 59 11.11 -13.50 14.61
C HIS A 59 12.27 -13.51 13.60
N THR A 60 12.36 -12.47 12.77
CA THR A 60 13.36 -12.37 11.69
C THR A 60 14.65 -11.68 12.13
N GLY A 61 14.73 -11.14 13.34
CA GLY A 61 15.85 -10.29 13.78
C GLY A 61 15.92 -8.97 13.01
N ALA A 62 14.78 -8.46 12.54
CA ALA A 62 14.74 -7.23 11.77
C ALA A 62 14.91 -5.99 12.66
N THR A 63 15.64 -5.00 12.14
CA THR A 63 15.77 -3.67 12.74
C THR A 63 15.11 -2.63 11.86
N ILE A 64 14.54 -1.59 12.48
CA ILE A 64 13.96 -0.46 11.75
C ILE A 64 14.77 0.82 11.97
N GLN A 65 14.97 1.60 10.90
CA GLN A 65 15.60 2.90 10.98
C GLN A 65 14.87 3.92 10.12
N HIS A 66 14.98 5.18 10.54
CA HIS A 66 14.43 6.29 9.79
C HIS A 66 15.49 6.80 8.81
N VAL A 67 15.14 6.93 7.54
CA VAL A 67 16.00 7.48 6.48
C VAL A 67 15.39 8.76 5.93
N PHE A 68 16.22 9.64 5.37
CA PHE A 68 15.71 10.82 4.68
C PHE A 68 15.05 10.42 3.36
N ARG A 69 14.11 11.23 2.89
CA ARG A 69 13.31 10.94 1.70
C ARG A 69 14.17 10.74 0.45
N GLU A 70 15.27 11.46 0.34
CA GLU A 70 16.24 11.33 -0.75
C GLU A 70 16.84 9.92 -0.84
N ALA A 71 17.05 9.26 0.31
CA ALA A 71 17.52 7.88 0.36
C ALA A 71 16.39 6.86 0.09
N ASN A 72 15.12 7.27 0.24
CA ASN A 72 13.94 6.44 -0.03
C ASN A 72 13.35 6.67 -1.44
N ALA A 73 14.04 7.43 -2.31
CA ALA A 73 13.52 7.84 -3.61
C ALA A 73 13.12 6.66 -4.52
N VAL A 74 13.81 5.52 -4.42
CA VAL A 74 13.47 4.31 -5.19
C VAL A 74 12.12 3.74 -4.76
N THR A 75 11.87 3.68 -3.45
CA THR A 75 10.59 3.20 -2.89
C THR A 75 9.45 4.14 -3.28
N ASP A 76 9.67 5.46 -3.17
CA ASP A 76 8.71 6.48 -3.59
C ASP A 76 8.37 6.35 -5.08
N LEU A 77 9.38 6.14 -5.93
CA LEU A 77 9.19 5.94 -7.37
C LEU A 77 8.34 4.69 -7.64
N LEU A 78 8.66 3.56 -7.00
CA LEU A 78 7.91 2.31 -7.16
C LEU A 78 6.46 2.45 -6.69
N ALA A 79 6.23 3.14 -5.57
CA ALA A 79 4.88 3.43 -5.07
C ALA A 79 4.09 4.27 -6.08
N ASN A 80 4.70 5.31 -6.64
CA ASN A 80 4.08 6.16 -7.66
C ASN A 80 3.75 5.37 -8.94
N ILE A 81 4.65 4.51 -9.42
CA ILE A 81 4.38 3.65 -10.58
C ILE A 81 3.16 2.76 -10.32
N ALA A 82 3.08 2.14 -9.14
CA ALA A 82 1.96 1.29 -8.77
C ALA A 82 0.63 2.07 -8.73
N LEU A 83 0.64 3.30 -8.19
CA LEU A 83 -0.53 4.18 -8.16
C LEU A 83 -0.99 4.55 -9.57
N THR A 84 -0.07 4.96 -10.45
CA THR A 84 -0.40 5.31 -11.85
C THR A 84 -0.99 4.13 -12.60
N GLN A 85 -0.47 2.92 -12.41
CA GLN A 85 -1.04 1.71 -13.01
C GLN A 85 -2.47 1.43 -12.48
N GLN A 86 -2.70 1.60 -11.18
CA GLN A 86 -4.02 1.43 -10.59
C GLN A 86 -5.03 2.45 -11.12
N GLU A 87 -4.63 3.71 -11.28
CA GLU A 87 -5.47 4.76 -11.89
C GLU A 87 -5.84 4.45 -13.34
N ALA A 88 -4.88 3.94 -14.12
CA ALA A 88 -5.13 3.54 -15.51
C ALA A 88 -6.17 2.40 -15.59
N VAL A 89 -6.04 1.40 -14.71
CA VAL A 89 -7.00 0.30 -14.61
C VAL A 89 -8.39 0.81 -14.23
N GLN A 90 -8.50 1.70 -13.23
CA GLN A 90 -9.79 2.27 -12.83
C GLN A 90 -10.44 3.09 -13.95
N LYS A 91 -9.68 3.94 -14.65
CA LYS A 91 -10.19 4.70 -15.80
C LYS A 91 -10.74 3.79 -16.89
N ASN A 92 -10.07 2.67 -17.17
CA ASN A 92 -10.53 1.70 -18.16
C ASN A 92 -11.89 1.09 -17.75
N TYR A 93 -12.08 0.74 -16.48
CA TYR A 93 -13.38 0.27 -15.99
C TYR A 93 -14.47 1.33 -16.10
N THR A 94 -14.18 2.58 -15.72
CA THR A 94 -15.15 3.68 -15.82
C THR A 94 -15.58 3.91 -17.28
N LEU A 95 -14.62 3.97 -18.21
CA LEU A 95 -14.90 4.11 -19.63
C LEU A 95 -15.73 2.95 -20.19
N GLN A 96 -15.49 1.73 -19.72
CA GLN A 96 -16.25 0.55 -20.13
C GLN A 96 -17.70 0.60 -19.64
N ILE A 97 -17.91 1.04 -18.39
CA ILE A 97 -19.26 1.23 -17.82
C ILE A 97 -19.99 2.34 -18.58
N GLU A 98 -19.35 3.48 -18.84
CA GLU A 98 -19.95 4.60 -19.59
C GLU A 98 -20.35 4.19 -21.01
N LYS A 99 -19.48 3.49 -21.74
CA LYS A 99 -19.80 2.96 -23.08
C LYS A 99 -21.00 2.03 -23.05
N THR A 100 -21.08 1.17 -22.02
CA THR A 100 -22.21 0.24 -21.85
C THR A 100 -23.51 0.99 -21.56
N ILE A 101 -23.50 1.99 -20.66
CA ILE A 101 -24.67 2.82 -20.34
C ILE A 101 -25.16 3.58 -21.58
N VAL A 102 -24.24 4.17 -22.35
CA VAL A 102 -24.57 4.91 -23.58
C VAL A 102 -25.19 3.99 -24.62
N ALA A 103 -24.60 2.81 -24.86
CA ALA A 103 -25.15 1.82 -25.79
C ALA A 103 -26.57 1.35 -25.40
N SER A 104 -26.80 1.11 -24.10
CA SER A 104 -28.12 0.75 -23.57
C SER A 104 -29.16 1.85 -23.80
N LYS A 105 -28.80 3.12 -23.59
CA LYS A 105 -29.71 4.26 -23.82
C LYS A 105 -30.08 4.40 -25.30
N LEU A 106 -29.10 4.28 -26.20
CA LEU A 106 -29.31 4.30 -27.64
C LEU A 106 -30.21 3.16 -28.14
N ALA A 107 -30.08 1.96 -27.56
CA ALA A 107 -30.93 0.82 -27.90
C ALA A 107 -32.40 1.06 -27.50
N VAL A 108 -32.63 1.64 -26.32
CA VAL A 108 -33.98 2.01 -25.85
C VAL A 108 -34.60 3.11 -26.73
N GLU A 109 -33.82 4.10 -27.15
CA GLU A 109 -34.31 5.16 -28.04
C GLU A 109 -34.65 4.66 -29.45
N LYS A 110 -33.93 3.65 -29.97
CA LYS A 110 -34.27 3.02 -31.26
C LYS A 110 -35.60 2.27 -31.20
N HIS A 111 -35.83 1.47 -30.16
CA HIS A 111 -37.11 0.76 -29.97
C HIS A 111 -38.31 1.67 -29.73
N ARG A 112 -38.11 2.93 -29.33
CA ARG A 112 -39.21 3.90 -29.13
C ARG A 112 -39.63 4.62 -30.42
N LYS A 113 -38.88 4.46 -31.52
CA LYS A 113 -39.14 5.10 -32.82
C LYS A 113 -39.66 4.14 -33.89
N GLU A 114 -39.86 2.88 -33.53
CA GLU A 114 -40.57 1.84 -34.31
C GLU A 114 -41.99 1.67 -33.76
#